data_AF-A0A061IU45-F1
#
_entry.id   AF-A0A061IU45-F1
#
_cell.length_a   1.000
_cell.length_b   1.000
_cell.length_c   1.000
_cell.angle_alpha   90.00
_cell.angle_beta   90.00
_cell.angle_gamma   90.00
#
_symmetry.space_group_name_H-M   'P 1'
#
loop_
_entity.id
_entity.type
_entity.pdbx_description
1 polymer ?
#
loop_
_entity_poly.entity_id
_entity_poly.type
_entity_poly.pdbx_seq_one_letter_code
_entity_poly.pdbx_strand_id
1 'polypeptide(L)'
;MNTGKQACSRLLNMARVCKRKVVQHDFYDEAEQVAGVVLLNSPTNDRWEYEEYLRLLRVRRFIQRQPELPVSRCYFVCADGAYPRLRAYFEEEQRRRPELRPFAHVPLCDVVIGDMDSYSSSFPTCGIHGGTDGRGFQQSMPSDGYATVSAIPAHILDQIHDRYTSTLEDFSRVRAAMEGSSLKTWDKLPEELKEGSSPLPFWIHIRCQETTDFMKSLMLLKRLREQHMEDVVAVPPPVLRTGSGLQLLKTGGAVNPNVGSEGLDIDPQRESDLCAEACKTEVVLLPTYVCLGSFGGRFDHEMAAISAVLEFSEDAHVVLTNSGNTLFACQPDGWTQVVRHVRCEGLVSGLINYGTMKECEVSGLQWNVVIGRGKPSESRDLVLGFGKLISACNPIRHEVVTIDLRCLMPLTRSTTESCTTTTSTQSAKECGDGVDVNHNPPTIFTIERRKEDEKEAGC
;
A
#
# COMPACT_ATOMS: atom_id res chain seq x y z
N MET A 1 44.62 -1.84 -32.55
CA MET A 1 44.96 -2.46 -31.25
C MET A 1 43.67 -2.97 -30.64
N ASN A 2 43.48 -4.29 -30.73
CA ASN A 2 42.34 -5.02 -30.18
C ASN A 2 42.63 -5.36 -28.72
N THR A 3 41.77 -4.97 -27.80
CA THR A 3 41.71 -5.57 -26.47
C THR A 3 40.29 -6.03 -26.22
N GLY A 4 40.01 -7.27 -26.59
CA GLY A 4 38.79 -7.97 -26.22
C GLY A 4 38.75 -8.17 -24.71
N LYS A 5 37.70 -7.65 -24.08
CA LYS A 5 37.30 -8.10 -22.74
C LYS A 5 36.33 -9.25 -22.91
N GLN A 6 36.90 -10.44 -22.78
CA GLN A 6 36.22 -11.70 -22.59
C GLN A 6 35.45 -11.60 -21.25
N ALA A 7 34.16 -11.26 -21.32
CA ALA A 7 33.27 -11.36 -20.17
C ALA A 7 32.98 -12.85 -19.94
N CYS A 8 33.83 -13.44 -19.10
CA CYS A 8 33.66 -14.78 -18.58
C CYS A 8 32.29 -14.88 -17.90
N SER A 9 31.44 -15.72 -18.46
CA SER A 9 30.14 -16.13 -17.95
C SER A 9 30.28 -16.73 -16.55
N ARG A 10 30.16 -15.89 -15.52
CA ARG A 10 29.87 -16.34 -14.16
C ARG A 10 28.39 -16.69 -14.11
N LEU A 11 28.09 -17.96 -14.40
CA LEU A 11 26.89 -18.64 -13.92
C LEU A 11 26.95 -18.66 -12.38
N LEU A 12 26.54 -17.55 -11.78
CA LEU A 12 26.22 -17.48 -10.37
C LEU A 12 24.80 -18.04 -10.20
N ASN A 13 24.73 -19.32 -9.85
CA ASN A 13 23.64 -19.82 -9.01
C ASN A 13 23.76 -19.12 -7.64
N MET A 14 23.40 -17.84 -7.57
CA MET A 14 23.04 -17.26 -6.28
C MET A 14 21.71 -17.92 -5.93
N ALA A 15 21.74 -18.81 -4.94
CA ALA A 15 20.51 -19.24 -4.28
C ALA A 15 19.74 -17.97 -3.93
N ARG A 16 18.63 -17.71 -4.63
CA ARG A 16 17.81 -16.52 -4.38
C ARG A 16 17.41 -16.58 -2.91
N VAL A 17 17.73 -15.51 -2.18
CA VAL A 17 17.37 -15.42 -0.77
C VAL A 17 15.86 -15.28 -0.71
N CYS A 18 15.20 -16.38 -0.37
CA CYS A 18 13.77 -16.40 -0.12
C CYS A 18 13.44 -15.40 1.00
N LYS A 19 12.41 -14.60 0.78
CA LYS A 19 11.96 -13.53 1.69
C LYS A 19 10.60 -13.86 2.29
N ARG A 20 10.33 -13.33 3.49
CA ARG A 20 9.01 -13.41 4.13
C ARG A 20 8.46 -12.02 4.43
N LYS A 21 7.27 -11.74 3.93
CA LYS A 21 6.46 -10.57 4.30
C LYS A 21 5.50 -10.97 5.42
N VAL A 22 5.47 -10.18 6.49
CA VAL A 22 4.50 -10.33 7.58
C VAL A 22 3.56 -9.13 7.54
N VAL A 23 2.26 -9.39 7.50
CA VAL A 23 1.21 -8.40 7.37
C VAL A 23 0.34 -8.46 8.61
N GLN A 24 0.26 -7.35 9.32
CA GLN A 24 -0.77 -7.07 10.30
C GLN A 24 -1.06 -5.59 10.18
N HIS A 25 -2.28 -5.23 9.77
CA HIS A 25 -2.62 -3.84 9.54
C HIS A 25 -2.84 -3.11 10.86
N ASP A 26 -1.87 -2.27 11.25
CA ASP A 26 -1.96 -1.41 12.44
C ASP A 26 -2.61 -0.05 12.16
N PHE A 27 -2.90 0.24 10.88
CA PHE A 27 -3.48 1.51 10.48
C PHE A 27 -4.89 1.73 11.02
N TYR A 28 -5.57 0.68 11.48
CA TYR A 28 -6.85 0.77 12.20
C TYR A 28 -6.72 1.37 13.61
N ASP A 29 -5.56 1.20 14.25
CA ASP A 29 -5.31 1.61 15.63
C ASP A 29 -4.39 2.85 15.65
N GLU A 30 -3.11 2.65 16.03
CA GLU A 30 -2.11 3.70 16.21
C GLU A 30 -1.44 4.14 14.89
N ALA A 31 -1.59 3.34 13.82
CA ALA A 31 -1.04 3.62 12.50
C ALA A 31 0.47 3.93 12.50
N GLU A 32 1.25 3.30 13.37
CA GLU A 32 2.69 3.55 13.50
C GLU A 32 3.46 3.10 12.26
N GLN A 33 3.01 2.06 11.57
CA GLN A 33 3.64 1.57 10.34
C GLN A 33 3.31 2.41 9.11
N VAL A 34 2.32 3.29 9.18
CA VAL A 34 1.87 4.10 8.04
C VAL A 34 2.87 5.20 7.77
N ALA A 35 3.62 5.04 6.67
CA ALA A 35 4.60 5.99 6.17
C ALA A 35 4.05 6.92 5.07
N GLY A 36 2.88 6.58 4.50
CA GLY A 36 2.22 7.40 3.50
C GLY A 36 0.72 7.12 3.44
N VAL A 37 -0.06 8.16 3.20
CA VAL A 37 -1.50 8.09 2.93
C VAL A 37 -1.77 8.78 1.59
N VAL A 38 -2.38 8.05 0.65
CA VAL A 38 -2.73 8.56 -0.68
C VAL A 38 -4.24 8.61 -0.83
N LEU A 39 -4.79 9.78 -1.16
CA LEU A 39 -6.20 9.93 -1.53
C LEU A 39 -6.33 10.10 -3.04
N LEU A 40 -7.07 9.20 -3.67
CA LEU A 40 -7.33 9.22 -5.11
C LEU A 40 -8.61 9.98 -5.45
N ASN A 41 -8.63 10.58 -6.65
CA ASN A 41 -9.80 11.25 -7.20
C ASN A 41 -10.81 10.22 -7.75
N SER A 42 -11.60 9.62 -6.87
CA SER A 42 -12.65 8.68 -7.28
C SER A 42 -14.05 9.28 -7.12
N PRO A 43 -14.96 9.06 -8.10
CA PRO A 43 -16.37 9.45 -7.96
C PRO A 43 -17.11 8.65 -6.88
N THR A 44 -16.58 7.51 -6.44
CA THR A 44 -17.17 6.69 -5.38
C THR A 44 -16.60 6.94 -3.99
N ASN A 45 -15.67 7.89 -3.86
CA ASN A 45 -15.29 8.35 -2.52
C ASN A 45 -16.54 8.86 -1.82
N ASP A 46 -16.94 8.16 -0.78
CA ASP A 46 -18.04 8.53 0.07
C ASP A 46 -17.51 9.03 1.42
N ARG A 47 -18.42 9.16 2.38
CA ARG A 47 -18.09 9.62 3.73
C ARG A 47 -16.95 8.81 4.35
N TRP A 48 -16.92 7.50 4.13
CA TRP A 48 -15.97 6.60 4.76
C TRP A 48 -14.53 6.89 4.34
N GLU A 49 -14.24 7.08 3.04
CA GLU A 49 -12.87 7.37 2.59
C GLU A 49 -12.34 8.69 3.18
N TYR A 50 -13.17 9.73 3.21
CA TYR A 50 -12.75 11.01 3.77
C TYR A 50 -12.62 10.96 5.30
N GLU A 51 -13.51 10.27 6.00
CA GLU A 51 -13.41 10.07 7.46
C GLU A 51 -12.16 9.27 7.82
N GLU A 52 -11.86 8.21 7.07
CA GLU A 52 -10.65 7.41 7.29
C GLU A 52 -9.38 8.22 7.01
N TYR A 53 -9.38 9.02 5.94
CA TYR A 53 -8.27 9.94 5.65
C TYR A 53 -8.04 10.93 6.80
N LEU A 54 -9.11 11.59 7.27
CA LEU A 54 -9.03 12.55 8.38
C LEU A 54 -8.67 11.88 9.71
N ARG A 55 -9.14 10.64 9.95
CA ARG A 55 -8.75 9.83 11.12
C ARG A 55 -7.26 9.56 11.10
N LEU A 56 -6.72 9.09 9.98
CA LEU A 56 -5.27 8.86 9.82
C LEU A 56 -4.49 10.18 10.01
N LEU A 57 -4.94 11.28 9.42
CA LEU A 57 -4.32 12.60 9.61
C LEU A 57 -4.28 13.00 11.08
N ARG A 58 -5.40 12.79 11.79
CA ARG A 58 -5.50 13.06 13.23
C ARG A 58 -4.57 12.18 14.05
N VAL A 59 -4.57 10.87 13.82
CA VAL A 59 -3.72 9.92 14.58
C VAL A 59 -2.24 10.24 14.36
N ARG A 60 -1.84 10.41 13.09
CA ARG A 60 -0.43 10.59 12.70
C ARG A 60 0.14 11.97 12.99
N ARG A 61 -0.68 13.02 13.10
CA ARG A 61 -0.20 14.41 13.29
C ARG A 61 -0.73 15.10 14.53
N PHE A 62 -2.00 14.88 14.86
CA PHE A 62 -2.68 15.64 15.92
C PHE A 62 -2.75 14.93 17.27
N ILE A 63 -2.70 13.60 17.33
CA ILE A 63 -2.77 12.88 18.61
C ILE A 63 -1.39 12.59 19.16
N GLN A 64 -0.39 12.36 18.30
CA GLN A 64 0.95 11.90 18.68
C GLN A 64 1.44 12.59 19.96
N ARG A 65 1.43 11.82 21.07
CA ARG A 65 1.53 12.35 22.44
C ARG A 65 2.97 12.46 22.93
N GLN A 66 3.93 11.78 22.31
CA GLN A 66 5.33 11.81 22.76
C GLN A 66 6.32 11.62 21.59
N PRO A 67 7.41 12.40 21.54
CA PRO A 67 8.52 12.26 20.59
C PRO A 67 9.58 11.23 21.03
N GLU A 68 9.39 10.50 22.13
CA GLU A 68 10.43 9.65 22.73
C GLU A 68 10.77 8.39 21.91
N LEU A 69 9.86 7.97 21.01
CA LEU A 69 10.14 6.94 20.03
C LEU A 69 10.11 7.57 18.63
N PRO A 70 11.09 7.26 17.75
CA PRO A 70 11.08 7.71 16.38
C PRO A 70 9.94 6.99 15.66
N VAL A 71 8.76 7.63 15.64
CA VAL A 71 7.66 7.20 14.81
C VAL A 71 8.03 7.56 13.38
N SER A 72 7.99 6.59 12.46
CA SER A 72 8.28 6.84 11.04
C SER A 72 7.48 8.01 10.53
N ARG A 73 8.11 8.91 9.77
CA ARG A 73 7.42 10.02 9.13
C ARG A 73 6.28 9.51 8.23
N CYS A 74 5.16 10.25 8.20
CA CYS A 74 3.97 9.89 7.41
C CYS A 74 3.53 11.04 6.51
N TYR A 75 3.71 10.85 5.19
CA TYR A 75 3.33 11.83 4.19
C TYR A 75 1.88 11.66 3.73
N PHE A 76 1.17 12.77 3.56
CA PHE A 76 -0.21 12.78 3.08
C PHE A 76 -0.23 13.36 1.68
N VAL A 77 -0.71 12.58 0.71
CA VAL A 77 -0.68 12.91 -0.72
C VAL A 77 -2.08 12.85 -1.29
N CYS A 78 -2.49 13.89 -2.00
CA CYS A 78 -3.70 13.89 -2.82
C CYS A 78 -3.31 13.74 -4.29
N ALA A 79 -3.93 12.78 -4.98
CA ALA A 79 -3.74 12.59 -6.41
C ALA A 79 -4.69 13.52 -7.18
N ASP A 80 -4.11 14.52 -7.84
CA ASP A 80 -4.79 15.48 -8.69
C ASP A 80 -6.09 16.02 -8.05
N GLY A 81 -7.25 15.93 -8.73
CA GLY A 81 -8.54 16.46 -8.27
C GLY A 81 -9.09 15.91 -6.94
N ALA A 82 -8.38 15.01 -6.25
CA ALA A 82 -8.73 14.53 -4.92
C ALA A 82 -8.76 15.65 -3.87
N TYR A 83 -7.84 16.62 -3.95
CA TYR A 83 -7.70 17.65 -2.92
C TYR A 83 -8.91 18.60 -2.82
N PRO A 84 -9.45 19.16 -3.92
CA PRO A 84 -10.69 19.95 -3.88
C PRO A 84 -11.85 19.22 -3.25
N ARG A 85 -11.99 17.91 -3.52
CA ARG A 85 -13.06 17.10 -2.95
C ARG A 85 -12.89 16.89 -1.45
N LEU A 86 -11.66 16.55 -1.02
CA LEU A 86 -11.31 16.46 0.40
C LEU A 86 -11.59 17.79 1.12
N ARG A 87 -11.20 18.91 0.53
CA ARG A 87 -11.41 20.24 1.08
C ARG A 87 -12.89 20.58 1.20
N ALA A 88 -13.67 20.34 0.15
CA ALA A 88 -15.11 20.57 0.17
C ALA A 88 -15.81 19.74 1.25
N TYR A 89 -15.46 18.45 1.36
CA TYR A 89 -15.96 17.57 2.41
C TYR A 89 -15.58 18.09 3.80
N PHE A 90 -14.31 18.46 4.00
CA PHE A 90 -13.81 19.00 5.27
C PHE A 90 -14.56 20.29 5.67
N GLU A 91 -14.74 21.24 4.75
CA GLU A 91 -15.44 22.50 5.02
C GLU A 91 -16.92 22.30 5.36
N GLU A 92 -17.57 21.27 4.80
CA GLU A 92 -18.93 20.87 5.19
C GLU A 92 -18.95 20.29 6.61
N GLU A 93 -18.10 19.29 6.87
CA GLU A 93 -18.10 18.55 8.13
C GLU A 93 -17.58 19.36 9.31
N GLN A 94 -16.63 20.27 9.10
CA GLN A 94 -16.12 21.16 10.13
C GLN A 94 -17.23 22.00 10.78
N ARG A 95 -18.28 22.37 10.01
CA ARG A 95 -19.44 23.10 10.54
C ARG A 95 -20.26 22.25 11.52
N ARG A 96 -20.27 20.92 11.31
CA ARG A 96 -21.02 19.96 12.13
C ARG A 96 -20.19 19.41 13.29
N ARG A 97 -18.86 19.37 13.14
CA ARG A 97 -17.92 18.62 13.99
C ARG A 97 -16.83 19.55 14.55
N PRO A 98 -17.00 20.11 15.75
CA PRO A 98 -16.04 21.03 16.36
C PRO A 98 -14.64 20.44 16.52
N GLU A 99 -14.51 19.11 16.63
CA GLU A 99 -13.23 18.40 16.72
C GLU A 99 -12.37 18.51 15.46
N LEU A 100 -12.96 18.92 14.32
CA LEU A 100 -12.24 19.14 13.06
C LEU A 100 -11.69 20.57 12.92
N ARG A 101 -12.08 21.50 13.80
CA ARG A 101 -11.59 22.89 13.75
C ARG A 101 -10.06 23.04 13.74
N PRO A 102 -9.26 22.23 14.47
CA PRO A 102 -7.81 22.35 14.46
C PRO A 102 -7.20 22.20 13.06
N PHE A 103 -7.85 21.40 12.22
CA PHE A 103 -7.38 21.07 10.87
C PHE A 103 -7.62 22.19 9.86
N ALA A 104 -8.37 23.24 10.21
CA ALA A 104 -8.53 24.40 9.33
C ALA A 104 -7.31 25.33 9.34
N HIS A 105 -6.37 25.12 10.26
CA HIS A 105 -5.17 25.94 10.43
C HIS A 105 -3.90 25.30 9.89
N VAL A 106 -4.02 24.11 9.33
CA VAL A 106 -2.91 23.27 8.87
C VAL A 106 -3.27 22.66 7.52
N PRO A 107 -2.29 22.31 6.70
CA PRO A 107 -2.58 21.66 5.43
C PRO A 107 -3.16 20.26 5.64
N LEU A 108 -4.26 19.96 4.92
CA LEU A 108 -4.92 18.64 4.92
C LEU A 108 -4.09 17.55 4.21
N CYS A 109 -3.11 17.94 3.41
CA CYS A 109 -2.12 17.05 2.80
C CYS A 109 -0.79 17.80 2.64
N ASP A 110 0.33 17.09 2.49
CA ASP A 110 1.61 17.71 2.21
C ASP A 110 1.73 18.09 0.73
N VAL A 111 1.20 17.21 -0.13
CA VAL A 111 1.38 17.31 -1.58
C VAL A 111 0.08 17.01 -2.32
N VAL A 112 -0.18 17.79 -3.37
CA VAL A 112 -1.08 17.47 -4.47
C VAL A 112 -0.23 17.18 -5.69
N ILE A 113 -0.35 15.99 -6.28
CA ILE A 113 0.46 15.56 -7.42
C ILE A 113 -0.41 14.99 -8.52
N GLY A 114 -0.12 15.37 -9.77
CA GLY A 114 -0.90 14.96 -10.94
C GLY A 114 -0.58 15.82 -12.16
N ASP A 115 -1.29 15.60 -13.26
CA ASP A 115 -1.22 16.48 -14.44
C ASP A 115 -2.09 17.74 -14.34
N MET A 116 -2.85 17.89 -13.24
CA MET A 116 -3.63 19.10 -12.92
C MET A 116 -4.78 19.37 -13.90
N ASP A 117 -5.22 18.37 -14.66
CA ASP A 117 -6.29 18.53 -15.66
C ASP A 117 -7.68 18.67 -15.01
N SER A 118 -7.87 18.12 -13.80
CA SER A 118 -9.10 18.26 -13.01
C SER A 118 -9.38 19.68 -12.52
N TYR A 119 -8.46 20.62 -12.73
CA TYR A 119 -8.50 21.98 -12.17
C TYR A 119 -8.86 23.06 -13.20
N SER A 120 -9.08 22.70 -14.46
CA SER A 120 -9.22 23.63 -15.59
C SER A 120 -10.32 24.70 -15.46
N SER A 121 -11.28 24.54 -14.54
CA SER A 121 -12.35 25.52 -14.27
C SER A 121 -12.29 26.20 -12.89
N SER A 122 -11.37 25.79 -12.01
CA SER A 122 -11.36 26.12 -10.57
C SER A 122 -10.02 26.65 -10.05
N PHE A 123 -9.01 26.79 -10.92
CA PHE A 123 -7.72 27.41 -10.60
C PHE A 123 -7.84 28.78 -9.86
N PRO A 124 -8.80 29.69 -10.14
CA PRO A 124 -8.83 30.99 -9.46
C PRO A 124 -9.33 30.98 -8.01
N THR A 125 -10.08 29.95 -7.58
CA THR A 125 -10.75 29.93 -6.25
C THR A 125 -10.09 29.02 -5.23
N CYS A 126 -9.28 28.04 -5.64
CA CYS A 126 -8.47 27.22 -4.74
C CYS A 126 -7.22 27.99 -4.28
N GLY A 127 -7.41 29.18 -3.70
CA GLY A 127 -6.39 30.06 -3.10
C GLY A 127 -4.96 29.68 -3.44
N ILE A 128 -4.51 30.00 -4.65
CA ILE A 128 -3.15 29.73 -5.12
C ILE A 128 -2.24 30.83 -4.57
N HIS A 129 -2.12 30.87 -3.25
CA HIS A 129 -1.33 31.86 -2.52
C HIS A 129 -0.23 31.15 -1.73
N GLY A 130 0.78 30.69 -2.46
CA GLY A 130 2.05 30.27 -1.90
C GLY A 130 2.91 31.51 -1.60
N GLY A 131 3.03 31.87 -0.33
CA GLY A 131 4.00 32.84 0.19
C GLY A 131 3.70 34.30 -0.15
N THR A 132 4.08 35.21 0.76
CA THR A 132 4.08 36.66 0.53
C THR A 132 5.06 37.11 -0.57
N ASP A 133 5.88 36.20 -1.10
CA ASP A 133 6.92 36.45 -2.10
C ASP A 133 6.70 35.77 -3.46
N GLY A 134 5.70 34.89 -3.62
CA GLY A 134 5.35 34.23 -4.89
C GLY A 134 6.41 33.30 -5.51
N ARG A 135 7.58 33.12 -4.86
CA ARG A 135 8.71 32.34 -5.40
C ARG A 135 8.58 30.84 -5.17
N GLY A 136 8.02 30.42 -4.03
CA GLY A 136 7.83 28.99 -3.72
C GLY A 136 6.88 28.28 -4.69
N PHE A 137 5.94 29.01 -5.30
CA PHE A 137 4.99 28.46 -6.26
C PHE A 137 5.61 28.20 -7.63
N GLN A 138 6.50 29.08 -8.12
CA GLN A 138 7.19 28.87 -9.41
C GLN A 138 8.12 27.64 -9.40
N GLN A 139 8.61 27.25 -8.22
CA GLN A 139 9.48 26.09 -8.06
C GLN A 139 8.69 24.77 -7.96
N SER A 140 7.55 24.74 -7.26
CA SER A 140 6.73 23.52 -7.15
C SER A 140 5.87 23.27 -8.41
N MET A 141 5.43 24.35 -9.07
CA MET A 141 4.79 24.33 -10.39
C MET A 141 5.57 25.21 -11.37
N PRO A 142 6.65 24.69 -12.01
CA PRO A 142 7.20 25.36 -13.19
C PRO A 142 6.09 25.54 -14.22
N SER A 143 6.14 26.60 -15.05
CA SER A 143 5.08 26.94 -16.02
C SER A 143 4.65 25.77 -16.89
N ASP A 144 5.60 24.87 -17.17
CA ASP A 144 5.39 23.71 -18.02
C ASP A 144 5.20 22.41 -17.22
N GLY A 145 5.33 22.40 -15.89
CA GLY A 145 5.36 21.18 -15.08
C GLY A 145 6.60 20.31 -15.31
N TYR A 146 6.83 19.36 -14.40
CA TYR A 146 7.89 18.37 -14.53
C TYR A 146 7.52 17.32 -15.58
N ALA A 147 8.50 16.84 -16.34
CA ALA A 147 8.26 15.82 -17.36
C ALA A 147 7.77 14.51 -16.73
N THR A 148 8.40 14.07 -15.65
CA THR A 148 8.12 12.83 -14.91
C THR A 148 8.33 13.06 -13.42
N VAL A 149 7.91 12.12 -12.57
CA VAL A 149 8.23 12.18 -11.13
C VAL A 149 9.73 12.14 -10.87
N SER A 150 10.51 11.41 -11.67
CA SER A 150 11.98 11.38 -11.55
C SER A 150 12.66 12.72 -11.89
N ALA A 151 11.98 13.60 -12.63
CA ALA A 151 12.49 14.93 -12.96
C ALA A 151 12.31 15.97 -11.84
N ILE A 152 11.58 15.65 -10.76
CA ILE A 152 11.43 16.54 -9.61
C ILE A 152 12.81 16.76 -8.96
N PRO A 153 13.31 17.98 -8.79
CA PRO A 153 14.60 18.26 -8.16
C PRO A 153 14.64 17.81 -6.69
N ALA A 154 15.83 17.42 -6.20
CA ALA A 154 16.02 17.02 -4.80
C ALA A 154 15.59 18.11 -3.81
N HIS A 155 15.89 19.38 -4.08
CA HIS A 155 15.49 20.49 -3.21
C HIS A 155 13.97 20.65 -3.06
N ILE A 156 13.17 20.17 -4.02
CA ILE A 156 11.70 20.15 -3.88
C ILE A 156 11.27 19.03 -2.94
N LEU A 157 11.96 17.88 -2.96
CA LEU A 157 11.74 16.80 -1.98
C LEU A 157 12.09 17.29 -0.57
N ASP A 158 13.21 18.01 -0.42
CA ASP A 158 13.62 18.62 0.84
C ASP A 158 12.56 19.62 1.35
N GLN A 159 11.98 20.45 0.47
CA GLN A 159 10.90 21.38 0.83
C GLN A 159 9.62 20.65 1.28
N ILE A 160 9.23 19.55 0.63
CA ILE A 160 8.09 18.71 1.04
C ILE A 160 8.37 18.08 2.40
N HIS A 161 9.62 17.67 2.61
CA HIS A 161 10.06 17.13 3.88
C HIS A 161 10.00 18.17 5.01
N ASP A 162 10.55 19.37 4.80
CA ASP A 162 10.50 20.47 5.78
C ASP A 162 9.06 20.89 6.10
N ARG A 163 8.18 20.85 5.11
CA ARG A 163 6.75 21.13 5.26
C ARG A 163 6.07 20.21 6.26
N TYR A 164 6.39 18.92 6.22
CA TYR A 164 5.87 17.97 7.20
C TYR A 164 6.26 18.39 8.63
N THR A 165 7.55 18.72 8.84
CA THR A 165 8.06 19.16 10.14
C THR A 165 7.35 20.42 10.62
N SER A 166 7.25 21.43 9.76
CA SER A 166 6.51 22.67 10.05
C SER A 166 5.04 22.39 10.40
N THR A 167 4.40 21.45 9.71
CA THR A 167 2.99 21.11 9.94
C THR A 167 2.80 20.42 11.30
N LEU A 168 3.73 19.58 11.73
CA LEU A 168 3.69 18.99 13.08
C LEU A 168 3.85 20.04 14.18
N GLU A 169 4.73 21.01 13.98
CA GLU A 169 4.89 22.13 14.90
C GLU A 169 3.62 22.99 14.96
N ASP A 170 2.99 23.27 13.82
CA ASP A 170 1.71 23.96 13.74
C ASP A 170 0.62 23.20 14.53
N PHE A 171 0.49 21.89 14.31
CA PHE A 171 -0.44 21.05 15.07
C PHE A 171 -0.17 21.07 16.57
N SER A 172 1.11 21.07 16.97
CA SER A 172 1.50 21.14 18.38
C SER A 172 1.14 22.50 19.00
N ARG A 173 1.36 23.61 18.28
CA ARG A 173 0.96 24.96 18.71
C ARG A 173 -0.56 25.06 18.86
N VAL A 174 -1.30 24.59 17.85
CA VAL A 174 -2.77 24.59 17.86
C VAL A 174 -3.29 23.75 19.04
N ARG A 175 -2.74 22.55 19.26
CA ARG A 175 -3.12 21.69 20.39
C ARG A 175 -2.88 22.38 21.73
N ALA A 176 -1.68 22.94 21.94
CA ALA A 176 -1.33 23.62 23.18
C ALA A 176 -2.25 24.82 23.47
N ALA A 177 -2.61 25.59 22.44
CA ALA A 177 -3.53 26.72 22.60
C ALA A 177 -4.97 26.29 22.87
N MET A 178 -5.36 25.09 22.45
CA MET A 178 -6.69 24.54 22.71
C MET A 178 -6.84 23.94 24.11
N GLU A 179 -5.77 23.42 24.69
CA GLU A 179 -5.78 22.83 26.03
C GLU A 179 -6.20 23.87 27.08
N GLY A 180 -7.34 23.66 27.73
CA GLY A 180 -7.90 24.57 28.73
C GLY A 180 -8.66 25.79 28.16
N SER A 181 -8.71 25.94 26.83
CA SER A 181 -9.41 27.05 26.16
C SER A 181 -10.87 26.73 25.84
N SER A 182 -11.73 27.75 25.87
CA SER A 182 -13.13 27.62 25.44
C SER A 182 -13.26 27.52 23.91
N LEU A 183 -14.35 26.92 23.41
CA LEU A 183 -14.64 26.86 21.96
C LEU A 183 -14.67 28.25 21.29
N LYS A 184 -15.12 29.30 22.01
CA LYS A 184 -15.11 30.69 21.50
C LYS A 184 -13.70 31.25 21.33
N THR A 185 -12.74 30.73 22.09
CA THR A 185 -11.32 31.10 21.99
C THR A 185 -10.70 30.46 20.74
N TRP A 186 -11.14 29.25 20.38
CA TRP A 186 -10.66 28.57 19.17
C TRP A 186 -10.99 29.34 17.90
N ASP A 187 -12.16 29.99 17.85
CA ASP A 187 -12.55 30.80 16.69
C ASP A 187 -11.72 32.09 16.53
N LYS A 188 -10.93 32.47 17.55
CA LYS A 188 -10.09 33.68 17.59
C LYS A 188 -8.58 33.41 17.41
N LEU A 189 -8.16 32.14 17.52
CA LEU A 189 -6.83 31.69 17.09
C LEU A 189 -6.41 32.06 15.63
N PRO A 190 -7.33 32.28 14.65
CA PRO A 190 -6.93 32.53 13.26
C PRO A 190 -6.11 33.80 13.02
N GLU A 191 -6.20 34.82 13.88
CA GLU A 191 -5.49 36.09 13.64
C GLU A 191 -4.02 35.98 14.06
N GLU A 192 -3.72 35.27 15.14
CA GLU A 192 -2.39 35.19 15.75
C GLU A 192 -1.49 34.14 15.07
N LEU A 193 -2.07 33.08 14.51
CA LEU A 193 -1.32 32.00 13.82
C LEU A 193 -1.07 32.27 12.33
N LYS A 194 -1.75 33.25 11.72
CA LYS A 194 -1.65 33.55 10.27
C LYS A 194 -0.32 34.17 9.84
N GLU A 195 0.49 34.67 10.76
CA GLU A 195 1.70 35.43 10.40
C GLU A 195 2.88 34.59 9.87
N GLY A 196 2.75 33.26 9.73
CA GLY A 196 3.91 32.44 9.31
C GLY A 196 3.63 31.18 8.48
N SER A 197 2.45 30.57 8.53
CA SER A 197 2.20 29.30 7.82
C SER A 197 1.06 29.41 6.79
N SER A 198 1.37 29.05 5.54
CA SER A 198 0.33 28.81 4.54
C SER A 198 -0.39 27.51 4.90
N PRO A 199 -1.72 27.41 4.85
CA PRO A 199 -2.46 26.16 5.05
C PRO A 199 -2.52 25.29 3.78
N LEU A 200 -1.80 25.66 2.71
CA LEU A 200 -1.93 25.02 1.40
C LEU A 200 -0.89 23.94 1.16
N PRO A 201 -1.23 22.83 0.50
CA PRO A 201 -0.25 21.80 0.15
C PRO A 201 0.76 22.29 -0.90
N PHE A 202 1.84 21.54 -1.08
CA PHE A 202 2.71 21.67 -2.25
C PHE A 202 2.01 21.11 -3.47
N TRP A 203 2.05 21.85 -4.58
CA TRP A 203 1.45 21.42 -5.84
C TRP A 203 2.56 20.96 -6.78
N ILE A 204 2.50 19.72 -7.25
CA ILE A 204 3.50 19.14 -8.15
C ILE A 204 2.82 18.75 -9.45
N HIS A 205 2.97 19.59 -10.46
CA HIS A 205 2.46 19.33 -11.80
C HIS A 205 3.42 18.39 -12.56
N ILE A 206 2.93 17.21 -12.93
CA ILE A 206 3.63 16.18 -13.70
C ILE A 206 2.92 15.97 -15.04
N ARG A 207 3.59 16.29 -16.14
CA ARG A 207 3.05 16.17 -17.50
C ARG A 207 2.93 14.75 -18.02
N CYS A 208 3.68 13.80 -17.45
CA CYS A 208 3.71 12.41 -17.92
C CYS A 208 2.30 11.83 -18.02
N GLN A 209 1.90 11.45 -19.24
CA GLN A 209 0.63 10.78 -19.54
C GLN A 209 0.77 9.25 -19.59
N GLU A 210 1.99 8.73 -19.44
CA GLU A 210 2.27 7.28 -19.41
C GLU A 210 2.09 6.68 -18.01
N THR A 211 1.92 7.52 -17.00
CA THR A 211 1.74 7.11 -15.60
C THR A 211 0.45 7.71 -15.05
N THR A 212 -0.34 6.91 -14.32
CA THR A 212 -1.52 7.41 -13.59
C THR A 212 -1.11 8.28 -12.40
N ASP A 213 -2.00 9.13 -11.90
CA ASP A 213 -1.70 9.97 -10.72
C ASP A 213 -1.45 9.16 -9.45
N PHE A 214 -2.04 7.97 -9.36
CA PHE A 214 -1.70 7.03 -8.31
C PHE A 214 -0.25 6.56 -8.41
N MET A 215 0.19 6.13 -9.60
CA MET A 215 1.59 5.76 -9.84
C MET A 215 2.54 6.92 -9.53
N LYS A 216 2.17 8.15 -9.95
CA LYS A 216 2.95 9.36 -9.65
C LYS A 216 3.09 9.57 -8.13
N SER A 217 2.01 9.34 -7.38
CA SER A 217 2.00 9.44 -5.91
C SER A 217 2.94 8.42 -5.24
N LEU A 218 2.90 7.15 -5.67
CA LEU A 218 3.78 6.11 -5.15
C LEU A 218 5.25 6.36 -5.49
N MET A 219 5.53 6.80 -6.73
CA MET A 219 6.88 7.19 -7.14
C MET A 219 7.41 8.35 -6.30
N LEU A 220 6.57 9.33 -5.97
CA LEU A 220 6.96 10.45 -5.11
C LEU A 220 7.31 9.96 -3.70
N LEU A 221 6.45 9.12 -3.10
CA LEU A 221 6.70 8.55 -1.77
C LEU A 221 8.00 7.72 -1.72
N LYS A 222 8.25 6.92 -2.77
CA LYS A 222 9.52 6.18 -2.92
C LYS A 222 10.71 7.13 -2.93
N ARG A 223 10.65 8.20 -3.74
CA ARG A 223 11.74 9.20 -3.82
C ARG A 223 11.94 9.95 -2.51
N LEU A 224 10.87 10.35 -1.82
CA LEU A 224 10.96 11.01 -0.50
C LEU A 224 11.65 10.09 0.51
N ARG A 225 11.31 8.80 0.53
CA ARG A 225 11.97 7.82 1.39
C ARG A 225 13.45 7.64 1.03
N GLU A 226 13.78 7.50 -0.25
CA GLU A 226 15.17 7.33 -0.69
C GLU A 226 16.05 8.55 -0.38
N GLN A 227 15.46 9.75 -0.44
CA GLN A 227 16.14 11.02 -0.09
C GLN A 227 16.31 11.19 1.43
N HIS A 228 15.36 10.72 2.23
CA HIS A 228 15.30 10.89 3.69
C HIS A 228 15.12 9.56 4.43
N MET A 229 16.02 8.60 4.15
CA MET A 229 15.89 7.21 4.64
C MET A 229 15.93 7.10 6.16
N GLU A 230 16.64 8.01 6.82
CA GLU A 230 16.77 8.11 8.27
C GLU A 230 15.43 8.42 8.96
N ASP A 231 14.50 9.08 8.27
CA ASP A 231 13.24 9.57 8.85
C ASP A 231 12.03 8.70 8.48
N VAL A 232 12.17 7.85 7.45
CA VAL A 232 11.12 6.97 6.94
C VAL A 232 11.54 5.51 7.15
N VAL A 233 11.61 5.12 8.42
CA VAL A 233 12.02 3.77 8.83
C VAL A 233 10.83 2.82 8.81
N ALA A 234 10.97 1.67 8.14
CA ALA A 234 9.94 0.64 8.16
C ALA A 234 9.73 0.11 9.59
N VAL A 235 8.55 0.37 10.16
CA VAL A 235 8.18 -0.09 11.49
C VAL A 235 7.67 -1.54 11.39
N PRO A 236 8.18 -2.48 12.21
CA PRO A 236 7.71 -3.86 12.18
C PRO A 236 6.23 -3.96 12.58
N PRO A 237 5.45 -4.88 11.99
CA PRO A 237 4.10 -5.20 12.44
C PRO A 237 4.02 -5.52 13.94
N PRO A 238 2.94 -5.17 14.67
CA PRO A 238 2.83 -5.42 16.10
C PRO A 238 3.12 -6.87 16.51
N VAL A 239 2.69 -7.84 15.69
CA VAL A 239 2.93 -9.27 15.90
C VAL A 239 4.42 -9.64 15.95
N LEU A 240 5.30 -8.89 15.28
CA LEU A 240 6.75 -9.12 15.32
C LEU A 240 7.44 -8.50 16.54
N ARG A 241 6.75 -7.63 17.29
CA ARG A 241 7.34 -6.88 18.41
C ARG A 241 7.29 -7.64 19.74
N THR A 242 6.58 -8.77 19.79
CA THR A 242 6.31 -9.51 21.03
C THR A 242 6.59 -10.99 20.88
N GLY A 243 7.01 -11.64 21.97
CA GLY A 243 7.24 -13.10 21.97
C GLY A 243 5.96 -13.91 21.71
N SER A 244 4.80 -13.43 22.20
CA SER A 244 3.50 -14.04 21.94
C SER A 244 3.10 -13.93 20.46
N GLY A 245 3.36 -12.78 19.82
CA GLY A 245 3.11 -12.61 18.39
C GLY A 245 4.01 -13.48 17.52
N LEU A 246 5.30 -13.63 17.87
CA LEU A 246 6.19 -14.58 17.19
C LEU A 246 5.72 -16.03 17.34
N GLN A 247 5.21 -16.39 18.52
CA GLN A 247 4.64 -17.71 18.75
C GLN A 247 3.36 -17.92 17.93
N LEU A 248 2.50 -16.90 17.81
CA LEU A 248 1.31 -16.90 16.98
C LEU A 248 1.66 -17.17 15.50
N LEU A 249 2.65 -16.47 14.95
CA LEU A 249 3.13 -16.68 13.57
C LEU A 249 3.70 -18.08 13.35
N LYS A 250 4.31 -18.68 14.38
CA LYS A 250 4.89 -20.02 14.32
C LYS A 250 3.85 -21.13 14.37
N THR A 251 2.75 -20.92 15.10
CA THR A 251 1.72 -21.96 15.33
C THR A 251 0.50 -21.83 14.43
N GLY A 252 0.30 -20.68 13.80
CA GLY A 252 -0.92 -20.37 13.05
C GLY A 252 -2.08 -19.86 13.92
N GLY A 253 -1.93 -19.91 15.25
CA GLY A 253 -2.98 -19.50 16.19
C GLY A 253 -4.18 -20.43 16.26
N ALA A 254 -5.25 -19.96 16.91
CA ALA A 254 -6.47 -20.71 17.12
C ALA A 254 -7.31 -20.83 15.83
N VAL A 255 -8.05 -21.92 15.73
CA VAL A 255 -9.09 -22.14 14.71
C VAL A 255 -10.34 -21.38 15.12
N ASN A 256 -10.95 -20.66 14.19
CA ASN A 256 -12.26 -20.05 14.38
C ASN A 256 -13.34 -21.15 14.45
N PRO A 257 -14.06 -21.30 15.57
CA PRO A 257 -15.05 -22.36 15.73
C PRO A 257 -16.26 -22.21 14.80
N ASN A 258 -16.47 -21.02 14.21
CA ASN A 258 -17.60 -20.75 13.32
C ASN A 258 -17.32 -21.10 11.86
N VAL A 259 -16.10 -21.54 11.52
CA VAL A 259 -15.73 -21.94 10.16
C VAL A 259 -15.75 -23.47 10.11
N GLY A 260 -16.58 -24.02 9.23
CA GLY A 260 -16.77 -25.46 9.10
C GLY A 260 -15.51 -26.20 8.66
N SER A 261 -15.42 -27.48 8.99
CA SER A 261 -14.27 -28.36 8.69
C SER A 261 -14.57 -29.47 7.66
N GLU A 262 -15.77 -29.50 7.08
CA GLU A 262 -16.21 -30.60 6.22
C GLU A 262 -15.73 -30.44 4.77
N GLY A 263 -15.11 -31.50 4.22
CA GLY A 263 -14.72 -31.61 2.80
C GLY A 263 -13.51 -30.77 2.39
N LEU A 264 -12.45 -30.78 3.20
CA LEU A 264 -11.30 -29.86 3.06
C LEU A 264 -9.97 -30.62 3.13
N ASP A 265 -8.94 -30.13 2.41
CA ASP A 265 -7.52 -30.50 2.59
C ASP A 265 -6.96 -29.96 3.93
N ILE A 266 -7.64 -30.26 5.04
CA ILE A 266 -7.20 -29.86 6.37
C ILE A 266 -6.28 -30.96 6.93
N ASP A 267 -4.98 -30.66 6.92
CA ASP A 267 -3.99 -31.34 7.74
C ASP A 267 -3.45 -30.36 8.78
N PRO A 268 -3.94 -30.40 10.04
CA PRO A 268 -3.53 -29.47 11.09
C PRO A 268 -2.02 -29.50 11.37
N GLN A 269 -1.38 -30.66 11.19
CA GLN A 269 0.06 -30.77 11.36
C GLN A 269 0.78 -30.02 10.24
N ARG A 270 0.35 -30.20 8.98
CA ARG A 270 0.95 -29.47 7.86
C ARG A 270 0.70 -27.97 7.94
N GLU A 271 -0.48 -27.52 8.36
CA GLU A 271 -0.78 -26.09 8.56
C GLU A 271 0.20 -25.46 9.55
N SER A 272 0.47 -26.15 10.67
CA SER A 272 1.45 -25.75 11.68
C SER A 272 2.89 -25.79 11.16
N ASP A 273 3.26 -26.86 10.44
CA ASP A 273 4.59 -27.01 9.84
C ASP A 273 4.87 -25.89 8.84
N LEU A 274 3.89 -25.52 8.00
CA LEU A 274 4.02 -24.44 7.03
C LEU A 274 4.28 -23.09 7.71
N CYS A 275 3.57 -22.79 8.80
CA CYS A 275 3.80 -21.60 9.63
C CYS A 275 5.20 -21.61 10.24
N ALA A 276 5.63 -22.76 10.79
CA ALA A 276 6.95 -22.91 11.40
C ALA A 276 8.09 -22.83 10.37
N GLU A 277 7.90 -23.31 9.15
CA GLU A 277 8.82 -23.17 8.02
C GLU A 277 8.96 -21.70 7.58
N ALA A 278 7.84 -20.99 7.40
CA ALA A 278 7.85 -19.57 7.09
C ALA A 278 8.65 -18.78 8.14
N CYS A 279 8.49 -19.10 9.43
CA CYS A 279 9.21 -18.48 10.54
C CYS A 279 10.73 -18.67 10.54
N LYS A 280 11.28 -19.62 9.75
CA LYS A 280 12.73 -19.78 9.56
C LYS A 280 13.30 -18.82 8.50
N THR A 281 12.42 -18.13 7.76
CA THR A 281 12.80 -17.22 6.68
C THR A 281 12.92 -15.78 7.19
N GLU A 282 13.91 -15.07 6.67
CA GLU A 282 14.16 -13.65 6.96
C GLU A 282 12.92 -12.80 6.64
N VAL A 283 12.58 -11.90 7.55
CA VAL A 283 11.47 -10.97 7.39
C VAL A 283 11.93 -9.75 6.59
N VAL A 284 11.14 -9.37 5.59
CA VAL A 284 11.28 -8.08 4.90
C VAL A 284 10.39 -7.06 5.58
N LEU A 285 10.98 -5.95 6.00
CA LEU A 285 10.25 -4.80 6.52
C LEU A 285 10.10 -3.76 5.40
N LEU A 286 8.86 -3.41 5.10
CA LEU A 286 8.50 -2.43 4.08
C LEU A 286 7.69 -1.30 4.72
N PRO A 287 7.83 -0.04 4.26
CA PRO A 287 6.93 1.03 4.67
C PRO A 287 5.50 0.74 4.21
N THR A 288 4.50 1.09 5.01
CA THR A 288 3.10 0.92 4.64
C THR A 288 2.55 2.19 4.00
N TYR A 289 1.97 2.06 2.80
CA TYR A 289 1.26 3.13 2.11
C TYR A 289 -0.22 2.79 2.02
N VAL A 290 -1.07 3.57 2.69
CA VAL A 290 -2.52 3.36 2.70
C VAL A 290 -3.16 4.23 1.62
N CYS A 291 -3.92 3.60 0.73
CA CYS A 291 -4.50 4.25 -0.45
C CYS A 291 -6.02 4.18 -0.37
N LEU A 292 -6.66 5.35 -0.44
CA LEU A 292 -8.10 5.54 -0.33
C LEU A 292 -8.65 6.00 -1.68
N GLY A 293 -9.85 5.55 -2.02
CA GLY A 293 -10.50 5.88 -3.30
C GLY A 293 -9.99 5.09 -4.51
N SER A 294 -9.41 3.91 -4.28
CA SER A 294 -8.95 3.02 -5.35
C SER A 294 -10.03 2.09 -5.91
N PHE A 295 -11.24 2.09 -5.34
CA PHE A 295 -12.33 1.16 -5.66
C PHE A 295 -13.67 1.88 -5.91
N GLY A 296 -14.55 1.24 -6.68
CA GLY A 296 -15.91 1.65 -7.03
C GLY A 296 -16.01 2.59 -8.25
N GLY A 297 -14.89 3.17 -8.69
CA GLY A 297 -14.87 4.21 -9.71
C GLY A 297 -14.81 3.68 -11.14
N ARG A 298 -13.89 4.27 -11.92
CA ARG A 298 -13.57 3.79 -13.27
C ARG A 298 -12.82 2.47 -13.18
N PHE A 299 -13.33 1.42 -13.81
CA PHE A 299 -12.73 0.09 -13.74
C PHE A 299 -11.27 0.05 -14.23
N ASP A 300 -10.93 0.80 -15.28
CA ASP A 300 -9.56 0.90 -15.78
C ASP A 300 -8.62 1.55 -14.74
N HIS A 301 -9.12 2.47 -13.91
CA HIS A 301 -8.34 3.04 -12.80
C HIS A 301 -8.13 2.04 -11.66
N GLU A 302 -9.13 1.21 -11.34
CA GLU A 302 -8.97 0.15 -10.34
C GLU A 302 -7.90 -0.86 -10.77
N MET A 303 -7.95 -1.28 -12.02
CA MET A 303 -6.96 -2.19 -12.60
C MET A 303 -5.57 -1.56 -12.63
N ALA A 304 -5.46 -0.26 -12.98
CA ALA A 304 -4.20 0.47 -12.90
C ALA A 304 -3.68 0.57 -11.45
N ALA A 305 -4.57 0.72 -10.46
CA ALA A 305 -4.20 0.73 -9.06
C ALA A 305 -3.66 -0.63 -8.59
N ILE A 306 -4.31 -1.72 -8.97
CA ILE A 306 -3.81 -3.07 -8.66
C ILE A 306 -2.47 -3.31 -9.35
N SER A 307 -2.30 -2.90 -10.61
CA SER A 307 -1.03 -2.97 -11.33
C SER A 307 0.08 -2.22 -10.59
N ALA A 308 -0.20 -1.01 -10.08
CA ALA A 308 0.77 -0.22 -9.32
C ALA A 308 1.13 -0.87 -7.97
N VAL A 309 0.17 -1.50 -7.27
CA VAL A 309 0.43 -2.26 -6.04
C VAL A 309 1.38 -3.43 -6.28
N LEU A 310 1.22 -4.12 -7.40
CA LEU A 310 2.10 -5.23 -7.79
C LEU A 310 3.50 -4.74 -8.13
N GLU A 311 3.61 -3.67 -8.92
CA GLU A 311 4.89 -3.03 -9.29
C GLU A 311 5.68 -2.57 -8.06
N PHE A 312 5.01 -1.98 -7.07
CA PHE A 312 5.64 -1.47 -5.85
C PHE A 312 5.78 -2.51 -4.74
N SER A 313 5.46 -3.79 -4.98
CA SER A 313 5.37 -4.81 -3.94
C SER A 313 6.70 -5.14 -3.23
N GLU A 314 7.83 -4.90 -3.90
CA GLU A 314 9.18 -5.05 -3.32
C GLU A 314 9.66 -3.76 -2.63
N ASP A 315 9.12 -2.61 -3.01
CA ASP A 315 9.48 -1.31 -2.46
C ASP A 315 8.67 -0.97 -1.22
N ALA A 316 7.37 -1.29 -1.20
CA ALA A 316 6.46 -0.88 -0.15
C ALA A 316 5.34 -1.89 0.07
N HIS A 317 4.77 -1.88 1.27
CA HIS A 317 3.48 -2.51 1.52
C HIS A 317 2.37 -1.51 1.16
N VAL A 318 2.00 -1.49 -0.13
CA VAL A 318 0.87 -0.70 -0.61
C VAL A 318 -0.43 -1.44 -0.27
N VAL A 319 -1.34 -0.73 0.39
CA VAL A 319 -2.65 -1.22 0.81
C VAL A 319 -3.73 -0.38 0.15
N LEU A 320 -4.54 -0.99 -0.70
CA LEU A 320 -5.75 -0.40 -1.23
C LEU A 320 -6.90 -0.71 -0.27
N THR A 321 -7.65 0.30 0.17
CA THR A 321 -8.78 0.06 1.07
C THR A 321 -9.95 1.00 0.83
N ASN A 322 -11.15 0.47 1.03
CA ASN A 322 -12.40 1.22 1.14
C ASN A 322 -13.19 0.72 2.36
N SER A 323 -14.46 1.08 2.48
CA SER A 323 -15.34 0.62 3.57
C SER A 323 -15.55 -0.89 3.61
N GLY A 324 -15.41 -1.58 2.48
CA GLY A 324 -15.74 -3.00 2.34
C GLY A 324 -14.55 -3.94 2.17
N ASN A 325 -13.37 -3.46 1.77
CA ASN A 325 -12.24 -4.33 1.42
C ASN A 325 -10.88 -3.72 1.77
N THR A 326 -9.92 -4.62 1.97
CA THR A 326 -8.48 -4.33 2.07
C THR A 326 -7.74 -5.26 1.12
N LEU A 327 -6.88 -4.72 0.26
CA LEU A 327 -6.13 -5.46 -0.77
C LEU A 327 -4.65 -5.06 -0.75
N PHE A 328 -3.77 -6.05 -0.87
CA PHE A 328 -2.32 -5.85 -0.99
C PHE A 328 -1.64 -6.98 -1.79
N ALA A 329 -0.43 -6.73 -2.27
CA ALA A 329 0.39 -7.75 -2.94
C ALA A 329 1.04 -8.72 -1.95
N CYS A 330 1.00 -10.02 -2.27
CA CYS A 330 1.82 -11.05 -1.62
C CYS A 330 3.30 -10.86 -1.98
N GLN A 331 4.20 -11.39 -1.15
CA GLN A 331 5.64 -11.43 -1.43
C GLN A 331 5.91 -12.28 -2.68
N PRO A 332 6.49 -11.73 -3.76
CA PRO A 332 6.88 -12.52 -4.93
C PRO A 332 7.95 -13.54 -4.56
N ASP A 333 7.84 -14.76 -5.12
CA ASP A 333 8.77 -15.90 -4.93
C ASP A 333 9.16 -16.12 -3.45
N GLY A 334 8.19 -15.96 -2.56
CA GLY A 334 8.44 -15.95 -1.12
C GLY A 334 7.21 -16.26 -0.29
N TRP A 335 7.28 -15.88 0.99
CA TRP A 335 6.24 -16.13 1.97
C TRP A 335 5.46 -14.86 2.29
N THR A 336 4.16 -14.99 2.49
CA THR A 336 3.32 -13.97 3.11
C THR A 336 2.60 -14.57 4.30
N GLN A 337 2.77 -13.99 5.49
CA GLN A 337 1.98 -14.34 6.67
C GLN A 337 1.06 -13.18 7.04
N VAL A 338 -0.24 -13.41 7.09
CA VAL A 338 -1.26 -12.40 7.33
C VAL A 338 -1.92 -12.66 8.67
N VAL A 339 -1.84 -11.70 9.58
CA VAL A 339 -2.49 -11.73 10.90
C VAL A 339 -3.67 -10.78 10.85
N ARG A 340 -4.87 -11.34 10.98
CA ARG A 340 -6.11 -10.59 10.81
C ARG A 340 -6.36 -9.63 11.97
N HIS A 341 -6.79 -8.41 11.66
CA HIS A 341 -7.33 -7.48 12.64
C HIS A 341 -8.81 -7.78 12.94
N VAL A 342 -9.07 -8.62 13.95
CA VAL A 342 -10.40 -9.20 14.24
C VAL A 342 -11.55 -8.19 14.44
N ARG A 343 -11.26 -6.92 14.73
CA ARG A 343 -12.30 -5.88 14.91
C ARG A 343 -12.67 -5.18 13.61
N CYS A 344 -11.77 -5.12 12.63
CA CYS A 344 -11.92 -4.32 11.42
C CYS A 344 -12.03 -5.19 10.16
N GLU A 345 -11.41 -6.37 10.20
CA GLU A 345 -11.38 -7.32 9.10
C GLU A 345 -12.38 -8.46 9.35
N GLY A 346 -13.10 -8.80 8.29
CA GLY A 346 -14.10 -9.84 8.22
C GLY A 346 -13.48 -11.24 8.25
N LEU A 347 -14.29 -12.22 7.86
CA LEU A 347 -13.82 -13.60 7.72
C LEU A 347 -13.58 -13.97 6.28
N VAL A 348 -14.13 -13.24 5.32
CA VAL A 348 -14.03 -13.62 3.91
C VAL A 348 -12.78 -13.01 3.29
N SER A 349 -12.03 -13.83 2.56
CA SER A 349 -10.81 -13.40 1.87
C SER A 349 -10.77 -13.91 0.43
N GLY A 350 -9.75 -13.48 -0.31
CA GLY A 350 -9.46 -13.99 -1.63
C GLY A 350 -7.97 -13.93 -1.96
N LEU A 351 -7.52 -14.91 -2.74
CA LEU A 351 -6.18 -14.98 -3.32
C LEU A 351 -6.33 -14.90 -4.85
N ILE A 352 -5.91 -13.78 -5.43
CA ILE A 352 -6.12 -13.47 -6.85
C ILE A 352 -4.76 -13.38 -7.54
N ASN A 353 -4.56 -14.21 -8.56
CA ASN A 353 -3.32 -14.32 -9.29
C ASN A 353 -3.47 -13.83 -10.74
N TYR A 354 -2.57 -12.95 -11.17
CA TYR A 354 -2.54 -12.31 -12.49
C TYR A 354 -1.72 -13.12 -13.49
N GLY A 355 -2.17 -14.34 -13.72
CA GLY A 355 -1.52 -15.34 -14.58
C GLY A 355 -1.75 -16.74 -14.02
N THR A 356 -1.27 -17.79 -14.68
CA THR A 356 -1.44 -19.17 -14.18
C THR A 356 -0.47 -19.47 -13.05
N MET A 357 -1.01 -19.87 -11.89
CA MET A 357 -0.23 -20.27 -10.72
C MET A 357 0.53 -21.58 -11.01
N LYS A 358 1.82 -21.64 -10.67
CA LYS A 358 2.67 -22.82 -10.89
C LYS A 358 2.85 -23.63 -9.61
N GLU A 359 3.23 -22.97 -8.53
CA GLU A 359 3.40 -23.58 -7.21
C GLU A 359 2.79 -22.67 -6.14
N CYS A 360 1.93 -23.20 -5.29
CA CYS A 360 1.36 -22.44 -4.19
C CYS A 360 1.03 -23.40 -3.05
N GLU A 361 1.30 -23.00 -1.81
CA GLU A 361 0.77 -23.69 -0.64
C GLU A 361 0.22 -22.65 0.34
N VAL A 362 -1.02 -22.83 0.78
CA VAL A 362 -1.68 -21.93 1.73
C VAL A 362 -2.09 -22.72 2.96
N SER A 363 -1.93 -22.12 4.14
CA SER A 363 -2.55 -22.57 5.39
C SER A 363 -3.38 -21.44 6.01
N GLY A 364 -4.37 -21.82 6.81
CA GLY A 364 -5.17 -20.88 7.58
C GLY A 364 -6.45 -20.40 6.90
N LEU A 365 -6.72 -20.84 5.67
CA LEU A 365 -8.01 -20.65 5.00
C LEU A 365 -8.90 -21.89 5.19
N GLN A 366 -10.19 -21.75 4.96
CA GLN A 366 -11.10 -22.88 4.94
C GLN A 366 -10.73 -23.82 3.79
N TRP A 367 -10.61 -23.27 2.57
CA TRP A 367 -10.11 -23.99 1.41
C TRP A 367 -8.64 -23.64 1.18
N ASN A 368 -7.74 -24.35 1.85
CA ASN A 368 -6.31 -24.24 1.59
C ASN A 368 -6.00 -24.60 0.13
N VAL A 369 -5.11 -23.83 -0.48
CA VAL A 369 -4.68 -24.00 -1.88
C VAL A 369 -3.33 -24.71 -1.88
N VAL A 370 -3.22 -25.83 -2.59
CA VAL A 370 -1.97 -26.60 -2.76
C VAL A 370 -1.77 -26.98 -4.23
N ILE A 371 -0.98 -26.17 -4.94
CA ILE A 371 -0.65 -26.37 -6.37
C ILE A 371 0.83 -26.67 -6.50
N GLY A 372 1.18 -27.65 -7.34
CA GLY A 372 2.57 -27.91 -7.74
C GLY A 372 3.52 -28.44 -6.65
N ARG A 373 3.03 -28.74 -5.43
CA ARG A 373 3.85 -29.20 -4.30
C ARG A 373 4.12 -30.71 -4.24
N GLY A 374 3.70 -31.46 -5.26
CA GLY A 374 3.91 -32.92 -5.32
C GLY A 374 3.15 -33.74 -4.27
N LYS A 375 2.27 -33.11 -3.48
CA LYS A 375 1.43 -33.77 -2.47
C LYS A 375 0.00 -33.99 -2.99
N PRO A 376 -0.71 -35.04 -2.52
CA PRO A 376 -2.15 -35.15 -2.75
C PRO A 376 -2.86 -33.94 -2.15
N SER A 377 -3.75 -33.33 -2.92
CA SER A 377 -4.63 -32.23 -2.52
C SER A 377 -5.85 -32.27 -3.43
N GLU A 378 -7.03 -31.96 -2.90
CA GLU A 378 -8.26 -31.70 -3.66
C GLU A 378 -8.08 -30.56 -4.67
N SER A 379 -7.17 -29.61 -4.38
CA SER A 379 -6.83 -28.53 -5.29
C SER A 379 -5.77 -28.87 -6.33
N ARG A 380 -5.13 -30.05 -6.26
CA ARG A 380 -3.96 -30.39 -7.09
C ARG A 380 -4.24 -30.33 -8.59
N ASP A 381 -5.43 -30.72 -9.00
CA ASP A 381 -5.86 -30.74 -10.40
C ASP A 381 -6.52 -29.42 -10.84
N LEU A 382 -6.68 -28.47 -9.92
CA LEU A 382 -7.26 -27.16 -10.21
C LEU A 382 -6.22 -26.27 -10.89
N VAL A 383 -6.64 -25.63 -11.97
CA VAL A 383 -5.84 -24.60 -12.63
C VAL A 383 -6.24 -23.24 -12.06
N LEU A 384 -5.49 -22.76 -11.07
CA LEU A 384 -5.66 -21.42 -10.53
C LEU A 384 -5.00 -20.39 -11.45
N GLY A 385 -5.78 -19.40 -11.90
CA GLY A 385 -5.39 -18.53 -13.00
C GLY A 385 -6.38 -17.39 -13.24
N PHE A 386 -5.88 -16.22 -13.64
CA PHE A 386 -6.74 -15.21 -14.24
C PHE A 386 -7.42 -15.78 -15.50
N GLY A 387 -8.75 -15.67 -15.59
CA GLY A 387 -9.56 -16.35 -16.62
C GLY A 387 -9.74 -17.86 -16.42
N LYS A 388 -9.31 -18.41 -15.27
CA LYS A 388 -9.52 -19.79 -14.82
C LYS A 388 -10.20 -19.77 -13.45
N LEU A 389 -9.83 -20.67 -12.54
CA LEU A 389 -10.31 -20.64 -11.16
C LEU A 389 -9.51 -19.61 -10.36
N ILE A 390 -10.17 -18.87 -9.48
CA ILE A 390 -9.57 -17.95 -8.52
C ILE A 390 -10.11 -18.31 -7.15
N SER A 391 -9.27 -18.29 -6.11
CA SER A 391 -9.73 -18.49 -4.74
C SER A 391 -10.39 -17.21 -4.25
N ALA A 392 -11.69 -17.07 -4.49
CA ALA A 392 -12.49 -15.96 -4.03
C ALA A 392 -13.49 -16.44 -2.97
N CYS A 393 -13.93 -15.53 -2.10
CA CYS A 393 -14.89 -15.83 -1.04
C CYS A 393 -14.44 -16.97 -0.10
N ASN A 394 -13.15 -17.05 0.20
CA ASN A 394 -12.55 -18.11 1.01
C ASN A 394 -12.44 -17.66 2.49
N PRO A 395 -13.16 -18.30 3.42
CA PRO A 395 -13.12 -17.92 4.82
C PRO A 395 -11.75 -18.14 5.44
N ILE A 396 -11.35 -17.19 6.27
CA ILE A 396 -10.18 -17.27 7.15
C ILE A 396 -10.57 -18.16 8.33
N ARG A 397 -9.87 -19.29 8.44
CA ARG A 397 -10.08 -20.30 9.47
C ARG A 397 -9.16 -20.09 10.67
N HIS A 398 -7.92 -19.70 10.45
CA HIS A 398 -6.93 -19.46 11.51
C HIS A 398 -6.71 -17.98 11.76
N GLU A 399 -6.11 -17.64 12.91
CA GLU A 399 -5.67 -16.27 13.20
C GLU A 399 -4.55 -15.79 12.24
N VAL A 400 -3.75 -16.74 11.73
CA VAL A 400 -2.71 -16.48 10.73
C VAL A 400 -3.00 -17.25 9.46
N VAL A 401 -3.00 -16.54 8.32
CA VAL A 401 -2.96 -17.14 6.98
C VAL A 401 -1.52 -17.12 6.49
N THR A 402 -0.98 -18.27 6.10
CA THR A 402 0.38 -18.37 5.53
C THR A 402 0.28 -18.77 4.07
N ILE A 403 0.92 -18.01 3.19
CA ILE A 403 0.92 -18.19 1.74
C ILE A 403 2.38 -18.40 1.29
N ASP A 404 2.68 -19.55 0.68
CA ASP A 404 3.97 -19.89 0.07
C ASP A 404 3.88 -19.81 -1.45
N LEU A 405 4.53 -18.80 -2.05
CA LEU A 405 4.60 -18.60 -3.50
C LEU A 405 5.98 -18.96 -4.09
N ARG A 406 6.84 -19.65 -3.34
CA ARG A 406 8.16 -20.07 -3.84
C ARG A 406 8.01 -21.16 -4.90
N CYS A 407 8.83 -21.14 -5.94
CA CYS A 407 8.98 -22.29 -6.83
C CYS A 407 10.08 -23.22 -6.31
N LEU A 408 9.71 -24.40 -5.77
CA LEU A 408 10.64 -25.33 -5.13
C LEU A 408 11.21 -26.38 -6.10
N MET A 409 10.54 -26.64 -7.23
CA MET A 409 11.05 -27.56 -8.23
C MET A 409 12.02 -26.83 -9.16
N PRO A 410 13.32 -27.20 -9.21
CA PRO A 410 14.14 -26.85 -10.36
C PRO A 410 13.51 -27.54 -11.56
N LEU A 411 13.27 -26.82 -12.66
CA LEU A 411 12.96 -27.50 -13.92
C LEU A 411 14.07 -28.53 -14.15
N THR A 412 13.70 -29.80 -14.19
CA THR A 412 14.54 -30.82 -14.83
C THR A 412 14.89 -30.24 -16.18
N ARG A 413 16.19 -29.96 -16.39
CA ARG A 413 16.74 -29.52 -17.68
C ARG A 413 16.00 -30.28 -18.76
N SER A 414 15.16 -29.58 -19.53
CA SER A 414 14.45 -30.18 -20.64
C SER A 414 15.49 -30.93 -21.44
N THR A 415 15.24 -32.23 -21.55
CA THR A 415 15.96 -33.19 -22.37
C THR A 415 16.41 -32.51 -23.64
N THR A 416 17.70 -32.57 -23.90
CA THR A 416 18.29 -32.36 -25.23
C THR A 416 17.51 -33.17 -26.25
N GLU A 417 16.49 -32.55 -26.85
CA GLU A 417 16.01 -32.98 -28.16
C GLU A 417 17.06 -32.52 -29.16
N SER A 418 17.96 -33.46 -29.45
CA SER A 418 18.81 -33.50 -30.63
C SER A 418 17.94 -33.24 -31.88
N CYS A 419 17.84 -31.98 -32.28
CA CYS A 419 17.29 -31.61 -33.57
C CYS A 419 18.39 -31.81 -34.63
N THR A 420 18.38 -33.00 -35.24
CA THR A 420 19.08 -33.24 -36.48
C THR A 420 18.37 -32.48 -37.60
N THR A 421 19.11 -31.58 -38.23
CA THR A 421 18.95 -31.00 -39.57
C THR A 421 17.73 -31.44 -40.40
N THR A 422 16.83 -30.49 -40.67
CA THR A 422 16.36 -30.27 -42.05
C THR A 422 15.95 -28.82 -42.26
N THR A 423 16.59 -28.20 -43.24
CA THR A 423 16.33 -26.88 -43.83
C THR A 423 14.91 -26.74 -44.36
N SER A 424 14.14 -25.74 -43.90
CA SER A 424 13.24 -24.98 -44.78
C SER A 424 12.88 -23.60 -44.18
N THR A 425 13.15 -22.60 -45.00
CA THR A 425 12.59 -21.24 -45.17
C THR A 425 11.79 -20.58 -44.03
N GLN A 426 12.34 -19.46 -43.59
CA GLN A 426 11.81 -18.46 -42.65
C GLN A 426 10.46 -17.88 -43.08
N SER A 427 9.49 -17.91 -42.17
CA SER A 427 8.46 -16.87 -42.05
C SER A 427 8.41 -16.40 -40.61
N ALA A 428 8.66 -15.11 -40.41
CA ALA A 428 8.59 -14.45 -39.11
C ALA A 428 7.19 -14.61 -38.48
N LYS A 429 7.14 -15.28 -37.33
CA LYS A 429 6.08 -15.19 -36.33
C LYS A 429 6.76 -14.74 -35.04
N GLU A 430 6.64 -13.46 -34.75
CA GLU A 430 5.69 -12.91 -33.78
C GLU A 430 6.11 -13.22 -32.34
N CYS A 431 6.40 -12.13 -31.64
CA CYS A 431 6.92 -12.03 -30.29
C CYS A 431 6.16 -12.92 -29.30
N GLY A 432 6.76 -14.05 -28.93
CA GLY A 432 6.46 -14.68 -27.65
C GLY A 432 7.20 -13.89 -26.58
N ASP A 433 6.46 -13.15 -25.76
CA ASP A 433 6.94 -12.63 -24.49
C ASP A 433 7.75 -13.72 -23.79
N GLY A 434 8.98 -13.37 -23.40
CA GLY A 434 9.78 -14.20 -22.52
C GLY A 434 9.14 -14.23 -21.14
N VAL A 435 8.04 -14.97 -20.99
CA VAL A 435 7.43 -15.28 -19.70
C VAL A 435 8.53 -15.97 -18.91
N ASP A 436 9.04 -15.31 -17.86
CA ASP A 436 10.06 -15.89 -16.99
C ASP A 436 9.52 -17.22 -16.46
N VAL A 437 10.03 -18.32 -17.03
CA VAL A 437 9.52 -19.68 -16.83
C VAL A 437 9.66 -20.09 -15.36
N ASN A 438 10.41 -19.33 -14.57
CA ASN A 438 10.81 -19.69 -13.22
C ASN A 438 10.02 -19.01 -12.09
N HIS A 439 8.99 -18.20 -12.39
CA HIS A 439 8.23 -17.50 -11.33
C HIS A 439 6.74 -17.80 -11.36
N ASN A 440 6.14 -17.76 -10.17
CA ASN A 440 4.70 -17.62 -10.03
C ASN A 440 4.23 -16.24 -10.51
N PRO A 441 2.98 -16.13 -10.98
CA PRO A 441 2.42 -14.85 -11.38
C PRO A 441 2.29 -13.90 -10.17
N PRO A 442 2.28 -12.58 -10.41
CA PRO A 442 1.94 -11.60 -9.39
C PRO A 442 0.59 -11.96 -8.74
N THR A 443 0.56 -11.93 -7.40
CA THR A 443 -0.59 -12.40 -6.63
C THR A 443 -0.93 -11.37 -5.55
N ILE A 444 -2.22 -11.06 -5.44
CA ILE A 444 -2.77 -10.21 -4.40
C ILE A 444 -3.59 -11.04 -3.42
N PHE A 445 -3.65 -10.55 -2.18
CA PHE A 445 -4.55 -11.02 -1.15
C PHE A 445 -5.55 -9.91 -0.83
N THR A 446 -6.83 -10.28 -0.70
CA THR A 446 -7.91 -9.38 -0.31
C THR A 446 -8.65 -9.92 0.90
N ILE A 447 -9.06 -9.04 1.80
CA ILE A 447 -9.87 -9.37 2.97
C ILE A 447 -11.08 -8.43 2.99
N GLU A 448 -12.27 -9.00 3.14
CA GLU A 448 -13.49 -8.23 3.36
C GLU A 448 -13.36 -7.51 4.71
N ARG A 449 -13.77 -6.24 4.77
CA ARG A 449 -13.86 -5.50 6.02
C ARG A 449 -15.19 -5.76 6.69
N ARG A 450 -15.18 -5.75 8.02
CA ARG A 450 -16.43 -5.76 8.76
C ARG A 450 -17.18 -4.48 8.44
N LYS A 451 -18.39 -4.62 7.93
CA LYS A 451 -19.37 -3.54 8.03
C LYS A 451 -19.58 -3.32 9.51
N GLU A 452 -19.50 -2.07 9.95
CA GLU A 452 -20.07 -1.70 11.23
C GLU A 452 -21.59 -1.93 11.08
N ASP A 453 -22.03 -3.17 11.34
CA ASP A 453 -23.45 -3.41 11.55
C ASP A 453 -23.89 -2.42 12.62
N GLU A 454 -24.94 -1.66 12.32
CA GLU A 454 -25.64 -0.69 13.16
C GLU A 454 -25.78 -1.18 14.61
N LYS A 455 -24.71 -1.05 15.40
CA LYS A 455 -24.69 -1.33 16.82
C LYS A 455 -24.19 -0.09 17.51
N GLU A 456 -25.16 0.52 18.18
CA GLU A 456 -25.04 1.58 19.18
C GLU A 456 -25.08 3.02 18.66
N ALA A 457 -26.16 3.34 17.92
CA ALA A 457 -26.96 4.51 18.32
C ALA A 457 -27.51 4.22 19.73
N GLY A 458 -26.68 4.44 20.74
CA GLY A 458 -26.90 4.01 22.11
C GLY A 458 -25.81 4.49 23.06
N CYS A 459 -25.44 5.77 22.96
CA CYS A 459 -24.86 6.56 24.04
C CYS A 459 -25.44 7.97 23.98
#